data_AF-A0A6P0U306-F1
#
_entry.id   AF-A0A6P0U306-F1
#
_cell.length_a   1.000
_cell.length_b   1.000
_cell.length_c   1.000
_cell.angle_alpha   90.00
_cell.angle_beta   90.00
_cell.angle_gamma   90.00
#
_symmetry.space_group_name_H-M   'P 1'
#
loop_
_entity.id
_entity.type
_entity.pdbx_description
1 polymer ?
#
loop_
_entity_poly.entity_id
_entity_poly.type
_entity_poly.pdbx_seq_one_letter_code
_entity_poly.pdbx_strand_id
1 'polypeptide(L)'
;MQIQFTNFTMGVLAMTLVVTSSNSMKVETPDEAAIKTIVESVATLADNRNFESLEKLYAEEVEVDYTSAFGGEVELKSPQALMTQWASSLPGFERTQHQISNIKTVVNGDRATATADVVANHYLDKMFWQITGSYKYNVVKEEGEWKISQMTFLAKSEKGDRQIINEAVEEASINPAPYIQRQQTKQAVIHFLTSLEEKDMDKLASVWAEDAVQDMPFSPDNFPKRVIGKANLIKHYADWPKISGK
;
A
#
# COMPACT_ATOMS: atom_id res chain seq x y z
N MET A 1 31.36 -26.47 88.97
CA MET A 1 30.53 -25.91 87.88
C MET A 1 31.32 -24.80 87.20
N GLN A 2 32.03 -25.11 86.12
CA GLN A 2 32.61 -24.14 85.19
C GLN A 2 32.66 -24.78 83.81
N ILE A 3 32.31 -23.97 82.82
CA ILE A 3 31.73 -24.33 81.52
C ILE A 3 32.85 -24.46 80.47
N GLN A 4 32.78 -25.50 79.64
CA GLN A 4 33.60 -25.64 78.43
C GLN A 4 33.13 -24.64 77.35
N PHE A 5 34.06 -23.90 76.76
CA PHE A 5 33.81 -23.14 75.53
C PHE A 5 34.24 -23.96 74.32
N THR A 6 33.29 -24.25 73.44
CA THR A 6 33.50 -24.83 72.12
C THR A 6 33.88 -23.74 71.12
N ASN A 7 34.95 -23.97 70.35
CA ASN A 7 35.34 -23.11 69.23
C ASN A 7 34.41 -23.37 68.03
N PHE A 8 33.73 -22.32 67.55
CA PHE A 8 33.02 -22.32 66.27
C PHE A 8 33.98 -21.89 65.16
N THR A 9 34.24 -22.77 64.21
CA THR A 9 34.95 -22.46 62.96
C THR A 9 33.99 -21.72 62.02
N MET A 10 34.25 -20.44 61.73
CA MET A 10 33.59 -19.71 60.65
C MET A 10 34.06 -20.29 59.30
N GLY A 11 33.19 -21.01 58.61
CA GLY A 11 33.39 -21.34 57.20
C GLY A 11 33.06 -20.11 56.34
N VAL A 12 34.07 -19.53 55.70
CA VAL A 12 33.88 -18.49 54.68
C VAL A 12 33.46 -19.18 53.38
N LEU A 13 32.20 -19.01 52.98
CA LEU A 13 31.75 -19.39 51.64
C LEU A 13 32.36 -18.39 50.64
N ALA A 14 33.37 -18.84 49.89
CA ALA A 14 33.84 -18.11 48.71
C ALA A 14 32.80 -18.27 47.59
N MET A 15 32.00 -17.23 47.36
CA MET A 15 31.04 -17.19 46.26
C MET A 15 31.79 -16.77 45.00
N THR A 16 32.20 -17.75 44.19
CA THR A 16 32.83 -17.50 42.89
C THR A 16 31.79 -16.90 41.96
N LEU A 17 31.91 -15.60 41.66
CA LEU A 17 31.10 -14.94 40.64
C LEU A 17 31.50 -15.50 39.26
N VAL A 18 30.67 -16.37 38.70
CA VAL A 18 30.77 -16.72 37.28
C VAL A 18 30.15 -15.56 36.50
N VAL A 19 30.99 -14.71 35.92
CA VAL A 19 30.55 -13.72 34.93
C VAL A 19 30.11 -14.49 33.70
N THR A 20 28.81 -14.70 33.56
CA THR A 20 28.23 -15.24 32.34
C THR A 20 28.44 -14.23 31.21
N SER A 21 28.95 -14.73 30.09
CA SER A 21 29.18 -13.97 28.86
C SER A 21 27.99 -13.06 28.55
N SER A 22 28.26 -11.77 28.36
CA SER A 22 27.27 -10.78 27.98
C SER A 22 26.57 -11.26 26.71
N ASN A 23 25.26 -11.53 26.83
CA ASN A 23 24.39 -11.59 25.68
C ASN A 23 24.46 -10.19 25.05
N SER A 24 25.20 -10.03 23.95
CA SER A 24 25.24 -8.78 23.21
C SER A 24 23.82 -8.49 22.73
N MET A 25 23.07 -7.67 23.47
CA MET A 25 21.87 -7.04 22.95
C MET A 25 22.32 -6.19 21.76
N LYS A 26 22.14 -6.72 20.55
CA LYS A 26 22.42 -5.98 19.32
C LYS A 26 21.46 -4.78 19.34
N VAL A 27 22.01 -3.58 19.48
CA VAL A 27 21.23 -2.35 19.38
C VAL A 27 20.73 -2.27 17.96
N GLU A 28 19.41 -2.15 17.81
CA GLU A 28 18.78 -1.93 16.52
C GLU A 28 19.23 -0.59 15.95
N THR A 29 19.65 -0.60 14.69
CA THR A 29 20.05 0.61 13.96
C THR A 29 18.82 1.41 13.50
N PRO A 30 18.93 2.72 13.28
CA PRO A 30 17.85 3.52 12.71
C PRO A 30 17.32 2.98 11.38
N ASP A 31 18.20 2.41 10.53
CA ASP A 31 17.81 1.80 9.26
C ASP A 31 17.02 0.50 9.47
N GLU A 32 17.48 -0.38 10.37
CA GLU A 32 16.73 -1.60 10.72
C GLU A 32 15.34 -1.24 11.27
N ALA A 33 15.23 -0.23 12.14
CA ALA A 33 13.96 0.25 12.67
C ALA A 33 13.05 0.83 11.57
N ALA A 34 13.58 1.68 10.68
CA ALA A 34 12.83 2.27 9.58
C ALA A 34 12.25 1.21 8.63
N ILE A 35 13.03 0.17 8.31
CA ILE A 35 12.60 -0.94 7.47
C ILE A 35 11.48 -1.75 8.15
N LYS A 36 11.61 -2.04 9.46
CA LYS A 36 10.53 -2.71 10.21
C LYS A 36 9.25 -1.89 10.21
N THR A 37 9.36 -0.57 10.45
CA THR A 37 8.22 0.34 10.38
C THR A 37 7.55 0.31 9.01
N ILE A 38 8.30 0.28 7.91
CA ILE A 38 7.73 0.16 6.56
C ILE A 38 6.96 -1.15 6.42
N VAL A 39 7.53 -2.28 6.83
CA VAL A 39 6.89 -3.61 6.72
C VAL A 39 5.59 -3.68 7.56
N GLU A 40 5.58 -3.12 8.77
CA GLU A 40 4.37 -3.02 9.61
C GLU A 40 3.33 -2.05 9.02
N SER A 41 3.80 -0.97 8.41
CA SER A 41 2.95 0.04 7.78
C SER A 41 2.22 -0.51 6.56
N VAL A 42 2.82 -1.44 5.79
CA VAL A 42 2.14 -2.09 4.65
C VAL A 42 0.81 -2.69 5.09
N ALA A 43 0.84 -3.54 6.12
CA ALA A 43 -0.36 -4.18 6.67
C ALA A 43 -1.35 -3.15 7.24
N THR A 44 -0.84 -2.24 8.09
CA THR A 44 -1.68 -1.26 8.77
C THR A 44 -2.41 -0.32 7.80
N LEU A 45 -1.72 0.14 6.75
CA LEU A 45 -2.31 1.05 5.76
C LEU A 45 -3.24 0.30 4.81
N ALA A 46 -2.94 -0.95 4.44
CA ALA A 46 -3.84 -1.78 3.64
C ALA A 46 -5.16 -2.03 4.36
N ASP A 47 -5.12 -2.43 5.64
CA ASP A 47 -6.32 -2.68 6.45
C ASP A 47 -7.15 -1.41 6.69
N ASN A 48 -6.49 -0.26 6.80
CA ASN A 48 -7.15 1.05 6.90
C ASN A 48 -7.53 1.65 5.54
N ARG A 49 -7.27 0.95 4.42
CA ARG A 49 -7.57 1.41 3.05
C ARG A 49 -6.92 2.76 2.71
N ASN A 50 -5.78 3.06 3.33
CA ASN A 50 -5.03 4.30 3.11
C ASN A 50 -4.02 4.11 1.98
N PHE A 51 -4.57 3.88 0.77
CA PHE A 51 -3.79 3.59 -0.43
C PHE A 51 -2.82 4.71 -0.81
N GLU A 52 -3.19 5.97 -0.56
CA GLU A 52 -2.32 7.14 -0.87
C GLU A 52 -1.04 7.16 -0.03
N SER A 53 -1.12 6.73 1.23
CA SER A 53 0.07 6.65 2.08
C SER A 53 0.88 5.38 1.79
N LEU A 54 0.18 4.29 1.46
CA LEU A 54 0.76 3.00 1.15
C LEU A 54 1.57 3.04 -0.15
N GLU A 55 1.08 3.78 -1.17
CA GLU A 55 1.78 4.03 -2.43
C GLU A 55 3.20 4.57 -2.21
N LYS A 56 3.38 5.44 -1.21
CA LYS A 56 4.66 6.10 -0.91
C LYS A 56 5.71 5.18 -0.28
N LEU A 57 5.33 3.97 0.13
CA LEU A 57 6.26 3.00 0.72
C LEU A 57 7.07 2.24 -0.35
N TYR A 58 6.70 2.37 -1.62
CA TYR A 58 7.24 1.59 -2.71
C TYR A 58 8.16 2.43 -3.62
N ALA A 59 9.16 1.78 -4.21
CA ALA A 59 10.00 2.36 -5.25
C ALA A 59 9.21 2.52 -6.55
N GLU A 60 9.73 3.29 -7.52
CA GLU A 60 9.02 3.56 -8.79
C GLU A 60 8.63 2.28 -9.56
N GLU A 61 9.45 1.24 -9.45
CA GLU A 61 9.19 -0.10 -9.96
C GLU A 61 9.29 -1.13 -8.82
N VAL A 62 8.26 -1.97 -8.70
CA VAL A 62 8.13 -2.99 -7.66
C VAL A 62 7.90 -4.35 -8.29
N GLU A 63 8.76 -5.31 -7.97
CA GLU A 63 8.51 -6.71 -8.28
C GLU A 63 7.56 -7.33 -7.23
N VAL A 64 6.40 -7.82 -7.66
CA VAL A 64 5.39 -8.40 -6.79
C VAL A 64 5.17 -9.86 -7.16
N ASP A 65 5.38 -10.74 -6.20
CA ASP A 65 5.22 -12.18 -6.35
C ASP A 65 4.18 -12.72 -5.37
N TYR A 66 3.00 -13.02 -5.91
CA TYR A 66 1.93 -13.73 -5.21
C TYR A 66 1.69 -15.14 -5.75
N THR A 67 2.62 -15.67 -6.53
CA THR A 67 2.47 -16.95 -7.25
C THR A 67 2.19 -18.12 -6.32
N SER A 68 2.79 -18.11 -5.12
CA SER A 68 2.55 -19.14 -4.11
C SER A 68 1.10 -19.20 -3.60
N ALA A 69 0.38 -18.08 -3.65
CA ALA A 69 -1.00 -17.99 -3.18
C ALA A 69 -2.00 -18.16 -4.31
N PHE A 70 -1.74 -17.60 -5.49
CA PHE A 70 -2.72 -17.49 -6.58
C PHE A 70 -2.29 -18.14 -7.90
N GLY A 71 -1.07 -18.69 -7.98
CA GLY A 71 -0.47 -19.08 -9.25
C GLY A 71 -0.13 -17.87 -10.12
N GLY A 72 0.00 -18.07 -11.43
CA GLY A 72 0.39 -17.02 -12.37
C GLY A 72 1.89 -16.75 -12.37
N GLU A 73 2.26 -15.51 -12.68
CA GLU A 73 3.65 -15.07 -12.87
C GLU A 73 4.01 -13.93 -11.91
N VAL A 74 5.31 -13.69 -11.74
CA VAL A 74 5.81 -12.50 -11.05
C VAL A 74 5.51 -11.25 -11.89
N GLU A 75 5.03 -10.19 -11.25
CA GLU A 75 4.64 -8.96 -11.92
C GLU A 75 5.56 -7.79 -11.56
N LEU A 76 5.98 -7.00 -12.55
CA LEU A 76 6.58 -5.69 -12.32
C LEU A 76 5.48 -4.62 -12.37
N LYS A 77 5.33 -3.84 -11.29
CA LYS A 77 4.26 -2.84 -11.16
C LYS A 77 4.82 -1.49 -10.71
N SER A 78 4.17 -0.41 -11.14
CA SER A 78 4.31 0.87 -10.43
C SER A 78 3.55 0.83 -9.10
N PRO A 79 3.92 1.67 -8.11
CA PRO A 79 3.16 1.82 -6.87
C PRO A 79 1.67 2.08 -7.11
N GLN A 80 1.36 2.98 -8.05
CA GLN A 80 -0.01 3.33 -8.40
C GLN A 80 -0.80 2.11 -8.90
N ALA A 81 -0.19 1.26 -9.74
CA ALA A 81 -0.82 0.07 -10.29
C ALA A 81 -1.07 -0.99 -9.22
N LEU A 82 -0.10 -1.20 -8.33
CA LEU A 82 -0.25 -2.10 -7.17
C LEU A 82 -1.37 -1.63 -6.24
N MET A 83 -1.40 -0.34 -5.90
CA MET A 83 -2.45 0.23 -5.06
C MET A 83 -3.82 0.19 -5.72
N THR A 84 -3.87 0.35 -7.04
CA THR A 84 -5.11 0.19 -7.82
C THR A 84 -5.66 -1.24 -7.70
N GLN A 85 -4.79 -2.25 -7.82
CA GLN A 85 -5.15 -3.66 -7.64
C GLN A 85 -5.66 -3.97 -6.23
N TRP A 86 -5.06 -3.38 -5.20
CA TRP A 86 -5.53 -3.59 -3.82
C TRP A 86 -6.82 -2.83 -3.54
N ALA A 87 -6.94 -1.60 -4.05
CA ALA A 87 -8.13 -0.78 -3.92
C ALA A 87 -9.35 -1.33 -4.70
N SER A 88 -9.15 -2.25 -5.65
CA SER A 88 -10.24 -2.93 -6.35
C SER A 88 -10.81 -4.14 -5.62
N SER A 89 -10.29 -4.51 -4.43
CA SER A 89 -10.76 -5.68 -3.67
C SER A 89 -10.88 -5.43 -2.17
N LEU A 90 -9.85 -4.85 -1.54
CA LEU A 90 -9.82 -4.63 -0.09
C LEU A 90 -11.03 -3.84 0.46
N PRO A 91 -11.56 -2.83 -0.25
CA PRO A 91 -12.74 -2.09 0.20
C PRO A 91 -14.03 -2.90 0.27
N GLY A 92 -14.15 -3.99 -0.49
CA GLY A 92 -15.34 -4.83 -0.53
C GLY A 92 -15.44 -5.83 0.61
N PHE A 93 -14.35 -6.10 1.33
CA PHE A 93 -14.44 -6.76 2.63
C PHE A 93 -15.07 -5.81 3.66
N GLU A 94 -15.73 -6.34 4.69
CA GLU A 94 -16.12 -5.53 5.85
C GLU A 94 -14.91 -5.24 6.75
N ARG A 95 -14.01 -6.23 6.86
CA ARG A 95 -12.77 -6.11 7.63
C ARG A 95 -11.69 -6.98 7.06
N THR A 96 -10.48 -6.43 6.98
CA THR A 96 -9.24 -7.21 6.87
C THR A 96 -8.38 -6.94 8.10
N GLN A 97 -7.56 -7.92 8.45
CA GLN A 97 -6.56 -7.78 9.50
C GLN A 97 -5.32 -8.59 9.12
N HIS A 98 -4.23 -7.90 8.83
CA HIS A 98 -2.92 -8.47 8.54
C HIS A 98 -2.01 -8.34 9.77
N GLN A 99 -1.86 -9.43 10.51
CA GLN A 99 -0.96 -9.48 11.66
C GLN A 99 0.45 -9.84 11.20
N ILE A 100 1.35 -8.86 11.23
CA ILE A 100 2.76 -9.01 10.91
C ILE A 100 3.55 -9.34 12.19
N SER A 101 4.48 -10.28 12.10
CA SER A 101 5.34 -10.68 13.22
C SER A 101 6.71 -11.17 12.77
N ASN A 102 7.62 -11.39 13.73
CA ASN A 102 8.94 -11.99 13.51
C ASN A 102 9.77 -11.29 12.41
N ILE A 103 9.71 -9.96 12.35
CA ILE A 103 10.41 -9.19 11.31
C ILE A 103 11.92 -9.30 11.51
N LYS A 104 12.62 -9.76 10.47
CA LYS A 104 14.09 -9.85 10.42
C LYS A 104 14.59 -9.00 9.26
N THR A 105 15.63 -8.22 9.51
CA THR A 105 16.20 -7.28 8.55
C THR A 105 17.69 -7.52 8.38
N VAL A 106 18.19 -7.36 7.16
CA VAL A 106 19.63 -7.38 6.85
C VAL A 106 19.93 -6.16 5.98
N VAL A 107 20.68 -5.19 6.53
CA VAL A 107 21.01 -3.92 5.85
C VAL A 107 22.45 -3.98 5.31
N ASN A 108 22.61 -3.60 4.05
CA ASN A 108 23.87 -3.56 3.31
C ASN A 108 23.98 -2.24 2.53
N GLY A 109 24.47 -1.19 3.19
CA GLY A 109 24.52 0.16 2.61
C GLY A 109 23.11 0.67 2.28
N ASP A 110 22.88 1.03 1.01
CA ASP A 110 21.60 1.56 0.52
C ASP A 110 20.63 0.45 0.04
N ARG A 111 20.89 -0.80 0.40
CA ARG A 111 20.01 -1.94 0.12
C ARG A 111 19.78 -2.76 1.37
N ALA A 112 18.61 -3.36 1.49
CA ALA A 112 18.29 -4.27 2.57
C ALA A 112 17.32 -5.37 2.13
N THR A 113 17.30 -6.46 2.90
CA THR A 113 16.25 -7.47 2.83
C THR A 113 15.49 -7.51 4.14
N ALA A 114 14.19 -7.81 4.05
CA ALA A 114 13.36 -8.04 5.22
C ALA A 114 12.50 -9.30 5.03
N THR A 115 12.26 -10.03 6.11
CA THR A 115 11.30 -11.13 6.14
C THR A 115 10.35 -10.96 7.30
N ALA A 116 9.08 -11.29 7.13
CA ALA A 116 8.10 -11.26 8.21
C ALA A 116 7.10 -12.42 8.08
N ASP A 117 6.64 -12.95 9.19
CA ASP A 117 5.50 -13.87 9.21
C ASP A 117 4.20 -13.07 9.17
N VAL A 118 3.17 -13.62 8.52
CA VAL A 118 1.86 -12.97 8.42
C VAL A 118 0.72 -13.96 8.68
N VAL A 119 -0.27 -13.48 9.42
CA VAL A 119 -1.62 -14.05 9.50
C VAL A 119 -2.60 -13.01 9.00
N ALA A 120 -3.24 -13.28 7.86
CA ALA A 120 -4.20 -12.37 7.23
C ALA A 120 -5.62 -12.92 7.36
N ASN A 121 -6.49 -12.20 8.06
CA ASN A 121 -7.90 -12.54 8.25
C ASN A 121 -8.78 -11.60 7.42
N HIS A 122 -9.81 -12.15 6.77
CA HIS A 122 -10.74 -11.43 5.91
C HIS A 122 -12.17 -11.80 6.29
N TYR A 123 -13.05 -10.79 6.38
CA TYR A 123 -14.43 -10.93 6.81
C TYR A 123 -15.36 -10.18 5.86
N LEU A 124 -16.49 -10.81 5.51
CA LEU A 124 -17.56 -10.25 4.69
C LEU A 124 -18.86 -10.99 5.02
N ASP A 125 -19.82 -10.30 5.64
CA ASP A 125 -21.05 -10.89 6.18
C ASP A 125 -20.74 -12.11 7.06
N LYS A 126 -21.18 -13.31 6.68
CA LYS A 126 -20.93 -14.56 7.42
C LYS A 126 -19.70 -15.31 6.91
N MET A 127 -19.05 -14.81 5.85
CA MET A 127 -17.89 -15.43 5.24
C MET A 127 -16.62 -15.04 6.00
N PHE A 128 -15.67 -15.97 6.01
CA PHE A 128 -14.37 -15.78 6.61
C PHE A 128 -13.33 -16.53 5.81
N TRP A 129 -12.19 -15.88 5.58
CA TRP A 129 -11.00 -16.51 5.01
C TRP A 129 -9.76 -16.02 5.75
N GLN A 130 -8.91 -16.96 6.12
CA GLN A 130 -7.58 -16.68 6.62
C GLN A 130 -6.55 -17.38 5.76
N ILE A 131 -5.50 -16.64 5.42
CA ILE A 131 -4.29 -17.16 4.82
C ILE A 131 -3.09 -16.82 5.71
N THR A 132 -2.19 -17.77 5.88
CA THR A 132 -0.95 -17.58 6.64
C THR A 132 0.26 -17.85 5.76
N GLY A 133 1.37 -17.20 6.08
CA GLY A 133 2.57 -17.32 5.27
C GLY A 133 3.72 -16.50 5.83
N SER A 134 4.64 -16.17 4.95
CA SER A 134 5.71 -15.21 5.23
C SER A 134 5.96 -14.33 4.02
N TYR A 135 6.25 -13.07 4.26
CA TYR A 135 6.74 -12.16 3.24
C TYR A 135 8.27 -12.15 3.18
N LYS A 136 8.79 -11.93 1.97
CA LYS A 136 10.16 -11.52 1.70
C LYS A 136 10.12 -10.18 0.97
N TYR A 137 10.93 -9.24 1.42
CA TYR A 137 11.05 -7.90 0.83
C TYR A 137 12.49 -7.63 0.44
N ASN A 138 12.67 -6.98 -0.71
CA ASN A 138 13.87 -6.19 -0.98
C ASN A 138 13.51 -4.71 -0.84
N VAL A 139 14.41 -3.96 -0.22
CA VAL A 139 14.24 -2.55 0.14
C VAL A 139 15.46 -1.78 -0.33
N VAL A 140 15.25 -0.62 -0.93
CA VAL A 140 16.30 0.27 -1.45
C VAL A 140 16.19 1.63 -0.79
N LYS A 141 17.32 2.30 -0.59
CA LYS A 141 17.35 3.67 -0.05
C LYS A 141 17.47 4.65 -1.21
N GLU A 142 16.45 5.48 -1.38
CA GLU A 142 16.34 6.49 -2.43
C GLU A 142 16.17 7.86 -1.77
N GLU A 143 17.05 8.81 -2.08
CA GLU A 143 17.03 10.17 -1.51
C GLU A 143 17.01 10.21 0.04
N GLY A 144 17.57 9.19 0.68
CA GLY A 144 17.62 9.05 2.14
C GLY A 144 16.41 8.33 2.75
N GLU A 145 15.40 7.98 1.97
CA GLU A 145 14.23 7.22 2.40
C GLU A 145 14.30 5.75 1.96
N TRP A 146 13.89 4.82 2.81
CA TRP A 146 13.76 3.41 2.43
C TRP A 146 12.44 3.18 1.66
N LYS A 147 12.51 2.41 0.58
CA LYS A 147 11.38 2.06 -0.30
C LYS A 147 11.40 0.58 -0.64
N ILE A 148 10.23 -0.06 -0.70
CA ILE A 148 10.09 -1.46 -1.10
C ILE A 148 10.25 -1.55 -2.62
N SER A 149 11.25 -2.31 -3.07
CA SER A 149 11.48 -2.60 -4.50
C SER A 149 11.02 -4.00 -4.89
N GLN A 150 10.81 -4.89 -3.93
CA GLN A 150 10.26 -6.23 -4.16
C GLN A 150 9.45 -6.71 -2.97
N MET A 151 8.34 -7.40 -3.24
CA MET A 151 7.50 -8.04 -2.25
C MET A 151 7.03 -9.41 -2.75
N THR A 152 7.46 -10.45 -2.06
CA THR A 152 7.06 -11.84 -2.33
C THR A 152 6.30 -12.39 -1.16
N PHE A 153 5.09 -12.91 -1.39
CA PHE A 153 4.36 -13.68 -0.40
C PHE A 153 4.59 -15.17 -0.60
N LEU A 154 4.91 -15.88 0.48
CA LEU A 154 5.05 -17.34 0.52
C LEU A 154 3.93 -17.92 1.38
N ALA A 155 2.84 -18.35 0.74
CA ALA A 155 1.71 -18.98 1.40
C ALA A 155 2.10 -20.30 2.06
N LYS A 156 1.56 -20.55 3.26
CA LYS A 156 1.81 -21.76 4.07
C LYS A 156 0.53 -22.56 4.29
N SER A 157 -0.55 -21.90 4.68
CA SER A 157 -1.83 -22.57 4.93
C SER A 157 -3.00 -21.60 4.88
N GLU A 158 -4.20 -22.17 4.76
CA GLU A 158 -5.45 -21.43 4.72
C GLU A 158 -6.53 -22.10 5.55
N LYS A 159 -7.53 -21.32 5.95
CA LYS A 159 -8.77 -21.81 6.55
C LYS A 159 -9.93 -20.89 6.17
N GLY A 160 -11.15 -21.43 6.19
CA GLY A 160 -12.34 -20.71 5.74
C GLY A 160 -12.55 -20.87 4.23
N ASP A 161 -13.24 -19.91 3.61
CA ASP A 161 -13.66 -20.00 2.21
C ASP A 161 -13.03 -18.89 1.37
N ARG A 162 -12.16 -19.28 0.44
CA ARG A 162 -11.45 -18.39 -0.48
C ARG A 162 -12.39 -17.71 -1.50
N GLN A 163 -13.61 -18.21 -1.70
CA GLN A 163 -14.60 -17.57 -2.58
C GLN A 163 -14.94 -16.15 -2.14
N ILE A 164 -14.75 -15.81 -0.86
CA ILE A 164 -14.92 -14.45 -0.31
C ILE A 164 -14.14 -13.38 -1.09
N ILE A 165 -13.03 -13.74 -1.75
CA ILE A 165 -12.24 -12.80 -2.55
C ILE A 165 -13.06 -12.29 -3.75
N ASN A 166 -13.80 -13.18 -4.41
CA ASN A 166 -14.64 -12.81 -5.55
C ASN A 166 -15.80 -11.91 -5.11
N GLU A 167 -16.45 -12.26 -4.00
CA GLU A 167 -17.51 -11.46 -3.39
C GLU A 167 -17.00 -10.06 -3.02
N ALA A 168 -15.80 -9.96 -2.41
CA ALA A 168 -15.20 -8.67 -2.08
C ALA A 168 -14.83 -7.84 -3.32
N VAL A 169 -14.41 -8.47 -4.42
CA VAL A 169 -14.19 -7.76 -5.70
C VAL A 169 -15.50 -7.25 -6.27
N GLU A 170 -16.56 -8.05 -6.23
CA GLU A 170 -17.89 -7.65 -6.68
C GLU A 170 -18.42 -6.46 -5.86
N GLU A 171 -18.36 -6.54 -4.53
CA GLU A 171 -18.74 -5.46 -3.62
C GLU A 171 -17.93 -4.17 -3.86
N ALA A 172 -16.61 -4.29 -4.04
CA ALA A 172 -15.74 -3.15 -4.32
C ALA A 172 -16.03 -2.51 -5.68
N SER A 173 -16.56 -3.27 -6.65
CA SER A 173 -16.93 -2.74 -7.97
C SER A 173 -18.20 -1.88 -7.93
N ILE A 174 -19.14 -2.19 -7.03
CA ILE A 174 -20.39 -1.44 -6.85
C ILE A 174 -20.09 -0.07 -6.23
N ASN A 175 -19.19 -0.03 -5.25
CA ASN A 175 -18.78 1.20 -4.56
C ASN A 175 -17.25 1.36 -4.60
N PRO A 176 -16.67 1.86 -5.70
CA PRO A 176 -15.23 2.00 -5.85
C PRO A 176 -14.62 2.87 -4.75
N ALA A 177 -13.43 2.50 -4.25
CA ALA A 177 -12.75 3.31 -3.25
C ALA A 177 -12.47 4.75 -3.74
N PRO A 178 -12.48 5.76 -2.83
CA PRO A 178 -12.12 7.13 -3.17
C PRO A 178 -10.77 7.26 -3.89
N TYR A 179 -9.81 6.39 -3.57
CA TYR A 179 -8.53 6.30 -4.28
C TYR A 179 -8.73 6.05 -5.79
N ILE A 180 -9.53 5.05 -6.17
CA ILE A 180 -9.84 4.73 -7.58
C ILE A 180 -10.59 5.90 -8.24
N GLN A 181 -11.61 6.44 -7.58
CA GLN A 181 -12.40 7.57 -8.09
C GLN A 181 -11.52 8.79 -8.37
N ARG A 182 -10.55 9.07 -7.49
CA ARG A 182 -9.58 10.16 -7.65
C ARG A 182 -8.68 9.94 -8.87
N GLN A 183 -8.20 8.72 -9.09
CA GLN A 183 -7.40 8.40 -10.27
C GLN A 183 -8.22 8.56 -11.55
N GLN A 184 -9.46 8.05 -11.58
CA GLN A 184 -10.36 8.22 -12.72
C GLN A 184 -10.65 9.69 -13.01
N THR A 185 -10.92 10.50 -11.97
CA THR A 185 -11.13 11.94 -12.09
C THR A 185 -9.89 12.63 -12.67
N LYS A 186 -8.70 12.32 -12.16
CA LYS A 186 -7.44 12.86 -12.67
C LYS A 186 -7.24 12.48 -14.15
N GLN A 187 -7.50 11.24 -14.50
CA GLN A 187 -7.38 10.77 -15.89
C GLN A 187 -8.40 11.45 -16.80
N ALA A 188 -9.64 11.67 -16.37
CA ALA A 188 -10.63 12.41 -17.15
C ALA A 188 -10.18 13.86 -17.43
N VAL A 189 -9.56 14.52 -16.45
CA VAL A 189 -8.99 15.87 -16.62
C VAL A 189 -7.80 15.85 -17.59
N ILE A 190 -6.86 14.92 -17.43
CA ILE A 190 -5.72 14.76 -18.35
C ILE A 190 -6.23 14.51 -19.76
N HIS A 191 -7.18 13.60 -19.91
CA HIS A 191 -7.81 13.27 -21.18
C HIS A 191 -8.42 14.52 -21.83
N PHE A 192 -9.23 15.28 -21.08
CA PHE A 192 -9.79 16.55 -21.57
C PHE A 192 -8.71 17.53 -22.07
N LEU A 193 -7.66 17.75 -21.28
CA LEU A 193 -6.58 18.68 -21.63
C LEU A 193 -5.78 18.22 -22.84
N THR A 194 -5.43 16.94 -22.90
CA THR A 194 -4.70 16.35 -24.03
C THR A 194 -5.54 16.38 -25.30
N SER A 195 -6.86 16.17 -25.24
CA SER A 195 -7.74 16.32 -26.40
C SER A 195 -7.73 17.74 -26.97
N LEU A 196 -7.68 18.77 -26.10
CA LEU A 196 -7.55 20.15 -26.54
C LEU A 196 -6.18 20.42 -27.18
N GLU A 197 -5.10 19.90 -26.59
CA GLU A 197 -3.74 20.02 -27.11
C GLU A 197 -3.59 19.37 -28.49
N GLU A 198 -4.09 18.15 -28.63
CA GLU A 198 -4.05 17.35 -29.86
C GLU A 198 -5.09 17.80 -30.90
N LYS A 199 -6.03 18.68 -30.50
CA LYS A 199 -7.17 19.16 -31.30
C LYS A 199 -8.09 18.01 -31.74
N ASP A 200 -8.16 16.94 -30.96
CA ASP A 200 -9.01 15.78 -31.19
C ASP A 200 -10.38 15.99 -30.56
N MET A 201 -11.35 16.35 -31.41
CA MET A 201 -12.70 16.69 -30.96
C MET A 201 -13.56 15.48 -30.62
N ASP A 202 -13.28 14.31 -31.19
CA ASP A 202 -13.98 13.07 -30.87
C ASP A 202 -13.56 12.60 -29.47
N LYS A 203 -12.25 12.67 -29.21
CA LYS A 203 -11.67 12.40 -27.90
C LYS A 203 -12.16 13.40 -26.85
N LEU A 204 -12.25 14.69 -27.19
CA LEU A 204 -12.85 15.71 -26.32
C LEU A 204 -14.33 15.44 -26.04
N ALA A 205 -15.10 14.98 -27.04
CA ALA A 205 -16.50 14.64 -26.85
C ALA A 205 -16.69 13.45 -25.88
N SER A 206 -15.74 12.52 -25.84
CA SER A 206 -15.82 11.30 -25.03
C SER A 206 -15.83 11.53 -23.51
N VAL A 207 -15.25 12.65 -23.04
CA VAL A 207 -15.11 12.92 -21.60
C VAL A 207 -16.37 13.55 -20.98
N TRP A 208 -17.33 13.95 -21.80
CA TRP A 208 -18.55 14.65 -21.35
C TRP A 208 -19.74 13.69 -21.23
N ALA A 209 -20.41 13.74 -20.08
CA ALA A 209 -21.75 13.17 -19.89
C ALA A 209 -22.80 13.95 -20.69
N GLU A 210 -23.91 13.30 -21.06
CA GLU A 210 -24.98 13.92 -21.87
C GLU A 210 -25.57 15.18 -21.21
N ASP A 211 -25.68 15.18 -19.89
CA ASP A 211 -26.19 16.26 -19.05
C ASP A 211 -25.08 17.17 -18.48
N ALA A 212 -23.86 17.07 -18.99
CA ALA A 212 -22.72 17.82 -18.48
C ALA A 212 -22.96 19.34 -18.45
N VAL A 213 -22.44 19.97 -17.40
CA VAL A 213 -22.50 21.42 -17.22
C VAL A 213 -21.09 21.96 -17.06
N GLN A 214 -20.78 23.01 -17.80
CA GLN A 214 -19.58 23.80 -17.57
C GLN A 214 -19.97 25.22 -17.16
N ASP A 215 -19.66 25.59 -15.92
CA ASP A 215 -19.76 26.96 -15.43
C ASP A 215 -18.46 27.71 -15.69
N MET A 216 -18.55 28.88 -16.31
CA MET A 216 -17.45 29.78 -16.66
C MET A 216 -17.76 31.20 -16.18
N PRO A 217 -17.90 31.44 -14.86
CA PRO A 217 -18.33 32.73 -14.33
C PRO A 217 -17.39 33.89 -14.72
N PHE A 218 -16.11 33.56 -14.96
CA PHE A 218 -15.05 34.51 -15.28
C PHE A 218 -14.74 34.63 -16.78
N SER A 219 -15.54 34.02 -17.68
CA SER A 219 -15.33 34.19 -19.13
C SER A 219 -15.55 35.65 -19.56
N PRO A 220 -15.02 36.11 -20.70
CA PRO A 220 -15.30 37.45 -21.22
C PRO A 220 -16.80 37.73 -21.41
N ASP A 221 -17.21 39.00 -21.48
CA ASP A 221 -18.65 39.36 -21.58
C ASP A 221 -19.35 38.79 -22.82
N ASN A 222 -18.61 38.59 -23.91
CA ASN A 222 -19.12 37.99 -25.14
C ASN A 222 -19.06 36.45 -25.16
N PHE A 223 -18.65 35.82 -24.05
CA PHE A 223 -18.62 34.38 -23.89
C PHE A 223 -19.77 33.89 -23.00
N PRO A 224 -20.29 32.67 -23.24
CA PRO A 224 -21.26 32.07 -22.34
C PRO A 224 -20.67 31.96 -20.92
N LYS A 225 -21.48 32.28 -19.92
CA LYS A 225 -21.13 32.08 -18.50
C LYS A 225 -21.40 30.66 -18.03
N ARG A 226 -22.24 29.93 -18.76
CA ARG A 226 -22.60 28.53 -18.49
C ARG A 226 -22.98 27.85 -19.80
N VAL A 227 -22.55 26.60 -19.97
CA VAL A 227 -22.94 25.72 -21.08
C VAL A 227 -23.52 24.45 -20.48
N ILE A 228 -24.68 24.02 -20.98
CA ILE A 228 -25.43 22.87 -20.47
C ILE A 228 -25.64 21.87 -21.61
N GLY A 229 -25.33 20.60 -21.36
CA GLY A 229 -25.50 19.49 -22.26
C GLY A 229 -24.30 19.27 -23.17
N LYS A 230 -23.96 17.99 -23.39
CA LYS A 230 -22.81 17.55 -24.20
C LYS A 230 -22.77 18.16 -25.59
N ALA A 231 -23.89 18.14 -26.32
CA ALA A 231 -23.97 18.69 -27.68
C ALA A 231 -23.60 20.19 -27.72
N ASN A 232 -24.00 20.95 -26.70
CA ASN A 232 -23.68 22.37 -26.61
C ASN A 232 -22.22 22.60 -26.22
N LEU A 233 -21.64 21.75 -25.37
CA LEU A 233 -20.21 21.78 -25.03
C LEU A 233 -19.35 21.47 -26.26
N ILE A 234 -19.67 20.41 -27.02
CA ILE A 234 -18.95 20.09 -28.26
C ILE A 234 -19.02 21.26 -29.24
N LYS A 235 -20.20 21.87 -29.40
CA LYS A 235 -20.37 23.08 -30.22
C LYS A 235 -19.54 24.25 -29.69
N HIS A 236 -19.45 24.43 -28.37
CA HIS A 236 -18.67 25.48 -27.74
C HIS A 236 -17.17 25.38 -28.07
N TYR A 237 -16.64 24.15 -28.13
CA TYR A 237 -15.24 23.89 -28.48
C TYR A 237 -14.98 23.68 -29.99
N ALA A 238 -16.00 23.72 -30.85
CA ALA A 238 -15.88 23.31 -32.26
C ALA A 238 -14.85 24.09 -33.08
N ASP A 239 -14.62 25.36 -32.77
CA ASP A 239 -13.63 26.19 -33.45
C ASP A 239 -12.22 26.08 -32.85
N TRP A 240 -12.06 25.37 -31.72
CA TRP A 240 -10.79 25.21 -31.03
C TRP A 240 -9.64 24.76 -31.94
N PRO A 241 -9.80 23.75 -32.84
CA PRO A 241 -8.72 23.31 -33.72
C PRO A 241 -8.19 24.42 -34.64
N LYS A 242 -9.03 25.38 -35.01
CA LYS A 242 -8.71 26.48 -35.93
C LYS A 242 -8.07 27.68 -35.24
N ILE A 243 -8.34 27.89 -33.95
CA ILE A 243 -7.94 29.11 -33.23
C ILE A 243 -6.80 28.88 -32.23
N SER A 244 -6.61 27.65 -31.73
CA SER A 244 -5.57 27.32 -30.76
C SER A 244 -4.17 27.30 -31.38
N GLY A 245 -3.20 27.91 -30.67
CA GLY A 245 -1.79 27.98 -31.07
C GLY A 245 -1.47 29.02 -32.15
N LYS A 246 -2.36 29.99 -32.35
CA LYS A 246 -2.14 31.17 -33.21
C LYS A 246 -1.74 32.40 -32.39
#